data_AF-A0A212LEE2-F1
#
_entry.id   AF-A0A212LEE2-F1
#
_cell.length_a   1.000
_cell.length_b   1.000
_cell.length_c   1.000
_cell.angle_alpha   90.00
_cell.angle_beta   90.00
_cell.angle_gamma   90.00
#
_symmetry.space_group_name_H-M   'P 1'
#
loop_
_entity.id
_entity.type
_entity.pdbx_description
1 polymer ?
#
loop_
_entity_poly.entity_id
_entity_poly.type
_entity_poly.pdbx_seq_one_letter_code
_entity_poly.pdbx_strand_id
1 'polypeptide(L)' 'MSSDIKDPMADEQTYAGDVHRPMDIRAMLTMIDYLMPQAREVSVSAALLLGLASSELSGLLALQMDSDVIDLDQHRRRH' A
#
# COMPACT_ATOMS: atom_id res chain seq x y z
N MET A 1 7.73 -49.91 11.65
CA MET A 1 7.14 -48.64 12.11
C MET A 1 7.95 -47.53 11.49
N SER A 2 7.42 -46.92 10.41
CA SER A 2 8.06 -45.80 9.71
C SER A 2 7.51 -44.52 10.30
N SER A 3 8.39 -43.68 10.85
CA SER A 3 8.03 -42.36 11.34
C SER A 3 7.70 -41.45 10.15
N ASP A 4 6.41 -41.14 9.99
CA ASP A 4 5.93 -40.03 9.16
C ASP A 4 6.42 -38.71 9.76
N ILE A 5 7.62 -38.30 9.37
CA ILE A 5 8.09 -36.93 9.60
C ILE A 5 7.31 -36.07 8.59
N LYS A 6 6.21 -35.49 9.06
CA LYS A 6 5.54 -34.40 8.34
C LYS A 6 6.51 -33.24 8.27
N ASP A 7 7.00 -32.98 7.07
CA ASP A 7 7.78 -31.81 6.74
C ASP A 7 6.93 -30.55 7.01
N PRO A 8 7.29 -29.67 7.96
CA PRO A 8 6.52 -28.47 8.29
C PRO A 8 6.62 -27.37 7.22
N MET A 9 7.31 -27.63 6.10
CA MET A 9 7.54 -26.68 5.00
C MET A 9 6.39 -26.63 3.97
N ALA A 10 5.30 -27.35 4.19
CA ALA A 10 4.14 -27.35 3.29
C ALA A 10 3.17 -26.15 3.48
N ASP A 11 3.52 -25.17 4.33
CA ASP A 11 2.75 -23.92 4.50
C ASP A 11 3.45 -22.69 3.87
N GLU A 12 4.54 -22.88 3.12
CA GLU A 12 5.26 -21.81 2.42
C GLU A 12 4.70 -21.54 1.01
N GLN A 13 3.41 -21.15 0.88
CA GLN A 13 2.89 -20.60 -0.39
C GLN A 13 1.88 -19.46 -0.22
N THR A 14 2.14 -18.49 0.67
CA THR A 14 1.33 -17.24 0.68
C THR A 14 2.15 -15.97 0.94
N TYR A 15 3.32 -15.80 0.31
CA TYR A 15 4.04 -14.51 0.36
C TYR A 15 4.50 -13.95 -1.00
N ALA A 16 4.19 -14.62 -2.10
CA ALA A 16 4.55 -14.18 -3.46
C ALA A 16 3.32 -13.94 -4.37
N GLY A 17 2.11 -13.99 -3.81
CA GLY A 17 0.87 -14.04 -4.59
C GLY A 17 0.23 -12.71 -4.96
N ASP A 18 0.80 -11.57 -4.55
CA ASP A 18 0.05 -10.31 -4.59
C ASP A 18 0.86 -9.08 -5.04
N VAL A 19 1.86 -9.30 -5.89
CA VAL A 19 2.71 -8.23 -6.45
C VAL A 19 1.93 -7.32 -7.43
N HIS A 20 0.68 -7.69 -7.76
CA HIS A 20 -0.19 -6.97 -8.70
C HIS A 20 -1.45 -6.37 -8.06
N ARG A 21 -1.67 -6.52 -6.75
CA ARG A 21 -2.77 -5.76 -6.15
C ARG A 21 -2.40 -4.28 -6.17
N PRO A 22 -3.33 -3.41 -6.59
CA PRO A 22 -3.13 -1.98 -6.48
C PRO A 22 -2.85 -1.66 -5.01
N MET A 23 -1.70 -1.04 -4.79
CA MET A 23 -1.22 -0.64 -3.48
C MET A 23 -2.25 0.31 -2.85
N ASP A 24 -2.72 0.01 -1.64
CA ASP A 24 -3.71 0.86 -0.95
C ASP A 24 -3.04 2.15 -0.47
N ILE A 25 -3.14 3.19 -1.30
CA ILE A 25 -2.54 4.50 -1.06
C ILE A 25 -3.04 5.12 0.26
N ARG A 26 -4.30 4.92 0.63
CA ARG A 26 -4.86 5.46 1.88
C ARG A 26 -4.27 4.76 3.09
N ALA A 27 -4.11 3.43 3.02
CA ALA A 27 -3.45 2.67 4.07
C ALA A 27 -1.98 3.08 4.24
N MET A 28 -1.26 3.33 3.14
CA MET A 28 0.13 3.80 3.19
C MET A 28 0.27 5.20 3.79
N LEU A 29 -0.59 6.15 3.41
CA LEU A 29 -0.59 7.49 4.01
C LEU A 29 -0.83 7.39 5.52
N THR A 30 -1.77 6.54 5.95
CA THR A 30 -2.03 6.26 7.37
C THR A 30 -0.79 5.69 8.07
N MET A 31 -0.06 4.78 7.43
CA MET A 31 1.17 4.22 7.96
C MET A 31 2.28 5.28 8.08
N ILE A 32 2.40 6.17 7.10
CA ILE A 32 3.35 7.29 7.16
C ILE A 32 3.00 8.22 8.31
N ASP A 33 1.72 8.58 8.49
CA ASP A 33 1.27 9.43 9.59
C ASP A 33 1.58 8.81 10.96
N TYR A 34 1.44 7.48 11.07
CA TYR A 34 1.80 6.75 12.28
C TYR A 34 3.31 6.78 12.57
N LEU A 35 4.16 6.67 11.53
CA LEU A 35 5.63 6.57 11.62
C LEU A 35 6.36 7.93 11.67
N MET A 36 5.70 9.00 11.23
CA MET A 36 6.30 10.33 11.11
C MET A 36 6.83 10.89 12.46
N PRO A 37 6.12 10.75 13.60
CA PRO A 37 6.63 11.23 14.89
C PRO A 37 7.93 10.53 15.31
N GLN A 38 7.99 9.21 15.22
CA GLN A 38 9.16 8.42 15.63
C GLN A 38 10.34 8.68 14.68
N ALA A 39 10.06 8.85 13.38
CA ALA A 39 11.09 9.20 12.41
C ALA A 39 11.72 10.56 12.74
N ARG A 40 10.93 11.57 13.15
CA ARG A 40 11.45 12.88 13.55
C ARG A 40 12.35 12.83 14.78
N GLU A 41 12.08 11.89 15.70
CA GLU A 41 12.87 11.70 16.91
C GLU A 41 14.20 10.98 16.65
N VAL A 42 14.23 10.07 15.68
CA VAL A 42 15.39 9.18 15.46
C VAL A 42 16.27 9.62 14.29
N SER A 43 15.70 10.19 13.23
CA SER A 43 16.45 10.55 12.02
C SER A 43 15.75 11.60 11.14
N VAL A 44 16.40 12.75 10.98
CA VAL A 44 15.95 13.82 10.07
C VAL A 44 15.79 13.30 8.63
N SER A 45 16.71 12.46 8.15
CA SER A 45 16.62 11.91 6.79
C SER A 45 15.43 10.96 6.62
N ALA A 46 15.12 10.14 7.63
CA ALA A 46 13.96 9.27 7.60
C ALA A 46 12.65 10.09 7.56
N ALA A 47 12.55 11.15 8.36
CA ALA A 47 11.40 12.04 8.36
C ALA A 47 11.22 12.75 7.00
N LEU A 48 12.32 13.17 6.36
CA LEU A 48 12.29 13.76 5.02
C LEU A 48 11.82 12.76 3.95
N LEU A 49 12.32 11.52 3.98
CA LEU A 49 11.91 10.47 3.06
C LEU A 49 10.42 10.12 3.22
N LEU A 50 9.94 10.02 4.46
CA LEU A 50 8.52 9.81 4.74
C LEU A 50 7.66 10.99 4.26
N GLY A 51 8.16 12.23 4.40
CA GLY A 51 7.47 13.43 3.91
C GLY A 51 7.35 13.45 2.38
N LEU A 52 8.43 13.08 1.68
CA LEU A 52 8.44 12.94 0.22
C LEU A 52 7.45 11.84 -0.22
N ALA A 53 7.51 10.66 0.40
CA ALA A 53 6.58 9.57 0.10
C ALA A 53 5.12 9.97 0.31
N SER A 54 4.80 10.68 1.39
CA SER A 54 3.44 11.19 1.65
C SER A 54 2.96 12.16 0.56
N SER A 55 3.84 13.04 0.10
CA SER A 55 3.54 13.97 -1.00
C SER A 55 3.26 13.23 -2.31
N GLU A 56 4.09 12.25 -2.67
CA GLU A 56 3.91 11.45 -3.90
C GLU A 56 2.62 10.64 -3.86
N LEU A 57 2.33 9.97 -2.74
CA LEU A 57 1.11 9.21 -2.53
C LEU A 57 -0.15 10.09 -2.57
N SER A 58 -0.09 11.30 -2.01
CA SER A 58 -1.19 12.26 -2.08
C SER A 58 -1.47 12.70 -3.52
N GLY A 59 -0.41 12.91 -4.33
CA GLY A 59 -0.52 13.20 -5.75
C GLY A 59 -1.17 12.05 -6.52
N LEU A 60 -0.76 10.81 -6.26
CA LEU A 60 -1.36 9.62 -6.87
C LEU A 60 -2.83 9.44 -6.47
N LEU A 61 -3.18 9.72 -5.21
CA LEU A 61 -4.57 9.65 -4.74
C LEU A 61 -5.46 10.67 -5.44
N ALA A 62 -4.97 11.89 -5.65
CA ALA A 62 -5.69 12.92 -6.39
C ALA A 62 -5.97 12.49 -7.84
N LEU A 63 -4.97 11.90 -8.52
CA LEU A 63 -5.13 11.37 -9.87
C LEU A 63 -6.13 10.21 -9.96
N GLN A 64 -6.18 9.34 -8.94
CA GLN A 64 -7.17 8.27 -8.87
C GLN A 64 -8.59 8.83 -8.72
N MET A 65 -8.78 9.82 -7.85
CA MET A 65 -10.10 10.45 -7.66
C MET A 65 -10.62 11.12 -8.93
N ASP A 66 -9.76 11.78 -9.70
CA ASP A 66 -10.14 12.39 -10.98
C ASP A 66 -10.55 11.33 -12.01
N SER A 67 -9.87 10.18 -12.04
CA SER A 67 -10.24 9.06 -12.91
C SER A 67 -11.61 8.47 -12.56
N ASP A 68 -11.88 8.27 -11.26
CA ASP A 68 -13.17 7.74 -10.79
C ASP A 68 -14.33 8.68 -11.12
N VAL A 69 -14.12 10.01 -11.03
CA VAL A 69 -15.11 11.03 -11.41
C VAL A 69 -15.41 10.97 -12.92
N ILE A 70 -14.39 10.81 -13.76
CA ILE A 70 -14.56 10.71 -15.21
C ILE A 70 -15.37 9.45 -15.58
N ASP A 71 -15.11 8.32 -14.92
CA ASP A 71 -15.82 7.07 -15.20
C ASP A 71 -17.31 7.15 -14.80
N LEU A 72 -17.60 7.76 -13.65
CA LEU A 72 -18.98 8.04 -13.19
C LEU A 72 -19.75 8.95 -14.15
N ASP A 73 -19.12 10.02 -14.64
CA ASP A 73 -19.74 10.94 -15.61
C ASP A 73 -19.99 10.27 -16.97
N GLN A 74 -19.10 9.38 -17.42
CA GLN A 74 -19.31 8.61 -18.64
C GLN A 74 -20.48 7.62 -18.48
N HIS A 75 -20.59 6.95 -17.33
CA HIS A 75 -21.70 6.04 -17.05
C HIS A 75 -23.04 6.78 -17.04
N ARG A 76 -23.09 7.98 -16.45
CA ARG A 76 -24.28 8.83 -16.39
C ARG A 76 -24.78 9.29 -17.75
N ARG A 77 -23.90 9.56 -18.73
CA ARG A 77 -24.30 10.03 -20.07
C ARG A 77 -24.83 8.91 -20.98
N ARG A 78 -24.59 7.64 -20.62
CA ARG A 78 -25.07 6.47 -21.38
C ARG A 78 -26.48 6.02 -20.96
N HIS A 79 -27.04 6.61 -19.91
CA HIS A 79 -28.39 6.36 -19.39
C HIS A 79 -29.26 7.61 -19.47
#